data_AF-A0A3A5WUH5-F1
#
_entry.id   AF-A0A3A5WUH5-F1
#
_cell.length_a   1.000
_cell.length_b   1.000
_cell.length_c   1.000
_cell.angle_alpha   90.00
_cell.angle_beta   90.00
_cell.angle_gamma   90.00
#
_symmetry.space_group_name_H-M   'P 1'
#
loop_
_entity.id
_entity.type
_entity.pdbx_description
1 polymer ?
#
loop_
_entity_poly.entity_id
_entity_poly.type
_entity_poly.pdbx_seq_one_letter_code
_entity_poly.pdbx_strand_id
1 'polypeptide(L)' 'MTHLLFIGGLGMQEVLLIALVVLLFFGGKKIPELMKGLGKGVRSFKDGMNNIESDIDQADKGTETGSTKEKQ' A
#
# COMPACT_ATOMS: atom_id res chain seq x y z
N MET A 1 38.70 -14.02 -7.23
CA MET A 1 38.40 -14.00 -5.78
C MET A 1 37.20 -13.09 -5.43
N THR A 2 36.25 -12.85 -6.33
CA THR A 2 35.00 -12.08 -6.05
C THR A 2 33.73 -12.90 -6.33
N HIS A 3 33.86 -14.05 -6.99
CA HIS A 3 32.73 -14.90 -7.41
C HIS A 3 32.10 -15.74 -6.28
N LEU A 4 32.69 -15.72 -5.07
CA LEU A 4 32.23 -16.49 -3.92
C LEU A 4 31.13 -15.80 -3.10
N LEU A 5 30.92 -14.48 -3.25
CA LEU A 5 29.78 -13.78 -2.64
C LEU A 5 28.44 -14.12 -3.30
N PHE A 6 28.48 -14.68 -4.51
CA PHE A 6 27.29 -14.92 -5.34
C PHE A 6 26.36 -16.04 -4.83
N ILE A 7 26.82 -16.89 -3.89
CA ILE A 7 26.07 -18.09 -3.43
C ILE A 7 25.51 -17.93 -1.99
N GLY A 8 25.97 -16.95 -1.21
CA GLY A 8 25.65 -16.85 0.22
C GLY A 8 24.50 -15.90 0.59
N GLY A 9 24.03 -15.09 -0.35
CA GLY A 9 23.01 -14.07 -0.12
C GLY A 9 23.21 -12.93 -1.09
N LEU A 10 22.10 -12.37 -1.61
CA LEU A 10 22.14 -11.19 -2.45
C LEU A 10 22.74 -10.04 -1.63
N GLY A 11 24.04 -9.80 -1.80
CA GLY A 11 24.73 -8.70 -1.17
C GLY A 11 24.21 -7.37 -1.72
N MET A 12 24.46 -6.30 -0.98
CA MET A 12 24.13 -4.94 -1.42
C MET A 12 24.72 -4.63 -2.81
N GLN A 13 25.88 -5.22 -3.11
CA GLN A 13 26.58 -5.03 -4.39
C GLN A 13 25.86 -5.71 -5.56
N GLU A 14 25.36 -6.95 -5.42
CA GLU A 14 24.54 -7.59 -6.47
C GLU A 14 23.23 -6.84 -6.68
N VAL A 15 22.55 -6.44 -5.59
CA VAL A 15 21.28 -5.70 -5.68
C VAL A 15 21.48 -4.36 -6.41
N LEU A 16 22.55 -3.63 -6.12
CA LEU A 16 22.91 -2.41 -6.85
C LEU A 16 23.16 -2.67 -8.34
N LEU A 17 23.82 -3.78 -8.68
CA LEU A 17 24.15 -4.12 -10.07
C LEU A 17 22.88 -4.49 -10.85
N ILE A 18 21.97 -5.28 -10.26
CA ILE A 18 20.66 -5.57 -10.83
C ILE A 18 19.84 -4.30 -10.97
N ALA A 19 19.78 -3.46 -9.94
CA ALA A 19 19.07 -2.18 -9.98
C ALA A 19 19.61 -1.28 -11.09
N LEU A 20 20.93 -1.23 -11.31
CA LEU A 20 21.55 -0.46 -12.38
C LEU A 20 21.14 -0.97 -13.77
N VAL A 21 21.12 -2.29 -13.98
CA VAL A 21 20.66 -2.89 -15.23
C VAL A 21 19.19 -2.55 -15.47
N VAL A 22 18.32 -2.76 -14.47
CA VAL A 22 16.89 -2.40 -14.56
C VAL A 22 16.72 -0.91 -14.84
N LEU A 23 17.53 -0.05 -14.23
CA LEU A 23 17.50 1.39 -14.44
C LEU A 23 17.93 1.79 -15.86
N LEU A 24 18.84 1.05 -16.48
CA LEU A 24 19.24 1.27 -17.89
C LEU A 24 18.13 0.85 -18.86
N PHE A 25 17.47 -0.29 -18.61
CA PHE A 25 16.39 -0.78 -19.48
C PHE A 25 15.09 0.02 -19.34
N PHE A 26 14.67 0.32 -18.11
CA PHE A 26 13.43 1.05 -17.83
C PHE A 26 13.64 2.57 -17.75
N GLY A 27 14.87 3.03 -17.57
CA GLY A 27 15.20 4.43 -17.36
C GLY A 27 14.95 4.90 -15.92
N GLY A 28 15.73 5.90 -15.47
CA GLY A 28 15.63 6.50 -14.12
C GLY A 28 14.28 7.11 -13.76
N LYS A 29 13.43 7.39 -14.76
CA LYS A 29 12.14 8.05 -14.56
C LYS A 29 10.98 7.08 -14.33
N LYS A 30 11.08 5.83 -14.79
CA LYS A 30 9.96 4.87 -14.73
C LYS A 30 9.75 4.28 -13.34
N ILE A 31 10.82 4.00 -12.59
CA ILE A 31 10.71 3.48 -11.22
C ILE A 31 9.97 4.47 -10.29
N PRO A 32 10.35 5.77 -10.21
CA PRO A 32 9.62 6.75 -9.39
C PRO A 32 8.19 7.02 -9.86
N GLU A 33 7.95 7.00 -11.18
CA GLU A 33 6.62 7.19 -11.77
C GLU A 33 5.66 6.07 -11.36
N LEU A 34 6.12 4.80 -11.43
CA LEU A 34 5.37 3.63 -10.97
C LEU A 34 5.16 3.65 -9.45
N MET A 35 6.19 3.97 -8.65
CA MET A 35 6.05 4.09 -7.20
C MET A 35 5.04 5.17 -6.79
N LYS A 36 5.02 6.32 -7.46
CA LYS A 36 4.02 7.37 -7.22
C LYS A 36 2.61 6.91 -7.58
N GLY A 37 2.44 6.18 -8.69
CA GLY A 37 1.15 5.61 -9.08
C GLY A 37 0.65 4.58 -8.08
N LEU A 38 1.49 3.60 -7.73
CA LEU A 38 1.17 2.56 -6.74
C LEU A 38 0.91 3.16 -5.36
N GLY A 39 1.71 4.13 -4.92
CA GLY A 39 1.55 4.79 -3.61
C GLY A 39 0.22 5.54 -3.49
N LYS A 40 -0.21 6.22 -4.57
CA LYS A 40 -1.54 6.84 -4.63
C LYS A 40 -2.65 5.79 -4.60
N GLY A 41 -2.52 4.72 -5.38
CA GLY A 41 -3.50 3.64 -5.41
C GLY A 41 -3.68 2.95 -4.05
N VAL A 42 -2.57 2.59 -3.39
CA VAL A 42 -2.60 2.00 -2.04
C VAL A 42 -3.22 2.96 -1.02
N ARG A 43 -2.91 4.26 -1.11
CA ARG A 43 -3.50 5.27 -0.21
C ARG A 43 -5.00 5.41 -0.41
N SER A 44 -5.46 5.58 -1.65
CA SER A 44 -6.90 5.66 -1.96
C SER A 44 -7.64 4.37 -1.59
N PHE A 45 -7.01 3.21 -1.75
CA PHE A 45 -7.58 1.93 -1.31
C PHE A 45 -7.75 1.88 0.22
N LYS A 46 -6.73 2.30 0.97
CA LYS A 46 -6.78 2.37 2.43
C LYS A 46 -7.81 3.38 2.93
N ASP A 47 -7.87 4.56 2.33
CA ASP A 47 -8.83 5.60 2.69
C ASP A 47 -10.28 5.14 2.43
N GLY A 48 -10.53 4.46 1.30
CA GLY A 48 -11.84 3.86 1.00
C GLY A 48 -12.23 2.76 1.97
N MET A 49 -11.29 1.86 2.32
CA MET A 49 -11.54 0.78 3.26
C MET A 49 -11.85 1.29 4.67
N ASN A 50 -11.15 2.34 5.13
CA ASN A 50 -11.41 2.96 6.44
C ASN A 50 -12.79 3.63 6.52
N ASN A 51 -13.26 4.26 5.43
CA ASN A 51 -14.61 4.84 5.39
C ASN A 51 -15.68 3.74 5.47
N ILE A 52 -15.48 2.64 4.75
CA ILE A 52 -16.38 1.49 4.78
C ILE A 52 -16.42 0.88 6.19
N GLU A 53 -15.27 0.68 6.84
CA GLU A 53 -15.21 0.19 8.22
C GLU A 53 -15.97 1.12 9.18
N SER A 54 -15.77 2.44 9.06
CA SER A 54 -16.46 3.42 9.92
C SER A 54 -17.96 3.55 9.67
N ASP A 55 -18.43 3.25 8.46
CA ASP A 55 -19.85 3.21 8.11
C ASP A 55 -20.51 1.91 8.64
N ILE A 56 -19.78 0.80 8.65
CA ILE A 56 -20.24 -0.48 9.20
C ILE A 56 -20.29 -0.42 10.74
N ASP A 57 -19.30 0.21 11.39
CA ASP A 57 -19.29 0.41 12.86
C ASP A 57 -20.38 1.38 13.34
N GLN A 58 -20.77 2.36 12.52
CA GLN A 58 -21.90 3.26 12.83
C GLN A 58 -23.27 2.61 12.62
N ALA A 59 -23.39 1.65 11.69
CA ALA A 59 -24.64 0.92 11.46
C ALA A 59 -24.98 -0.04 12.61
N ASP A 60 -24.00 -0.55 13.37
CA ASP A 60 -24.22 -1.43 14.53
C ASP A 60 -24.61 -0.66 15.81
N LYS A 61 -24.32 0.66 15.88
CA LYS A 61 -24.66 1.53 17.03
C LYS A 61 -26.01 2.25 16.93
N GLY A 62 -26.85 1.91 15.95
CA GLY A 62 -28.02 2.70 15.56
C GLY A 62 -29.40 2.07 15.74
N THR A 63 -29.54 0.92 16.42
CA THR A 63 -30.87 0.28 16.61
C THR A 63 -31.19 -0.03 18.07
N GLU A 64 -31.11 0.95 18.97
CA GLU A 64 -31.92 0.99 20.20
C GLU A 64 -32.09 2.45 20.65
N THR A 65 -33.12 3.16 20.15
CA THR A 65 -33.90 4.21 20.86
C THR A 65 -34.87 4.82 19.85
N GLY A 66 -36.08 4.27 19.79
CA GLY A 66 -37.13 4.73 18.89
C GLY A 66 -38.48 4.11 19.20
N SER A 67 -38.82 3.99 20.48
CA SER A 67 -40.18 3.65 20.93
C SER A 67 -40.41 4.26 22.30
N THR A 68 -41.52 4.99 22.43
CA THR A 68 -42.02 5.66 23.65
C THR A 68 -41.52 7.10 23.86
N LYS A 69 -42.16 8.03 23.15
CA LYS A 69 -42.86 9.20 23.73
C LYS A 69 -43.52 10.00 22.61
N GLU A 70 -44.75 9.63 22.28
CA GLU A 70 -45.68 10.59 21.72
C GLU A 70 -46.90 10.62 22.65
N LYS A 71 -46.97 11.71 23.40
CA LYS A 71 -48.08 12.11 24.24
C LYS A 71 -48.79 13.19 23.45
N GLN A 72 -49.92 12.85 22.84
CA GLN A 72 -51.08 13.72 22.62
C GLN A 72 -52.24 12.91 22.07
#